data_AF-A0A401TY99-F1
#
_entry.id   AF-A0A401TY99-F1
#
_cell.length_a   1.000
_cell.length_b   1.000
_cell.length_c   1.000
_cell.angle_alpha   90.00
_cell.angle_beta   90.00
_cell.angle_gamma   90.00
#
_symmetry.space_group_name_H-M   'P 1'
#
loop_
_entity.id
_entity.type
_entity.pdbx_description
1 polymer ?
#
loop_
_entity_poly.entity_id
_entity_poly.type
_entity_poly.pdbx_seq_one_letter_code
_entity_poly.pdbx_strand_id
1 'polypeptide(L)'
;MVAIREYPAQTGPGSFDNLLRVPHEFIAAQSFAIVDRPEAAKQIDRVSRQVDMSDEAGSIVAEHLDDARDELLASEAIYGEHHMTVMCLGRDLAEVGAAVTAVGAALTDRSVIWVREDLNCEPSFWAQLPGNFGYIARKAIISSKNFAGFTSLHNYPSGRPDGNHWGPAISVFETTSQTAYYYNHHVRDIGNFTVVGPTGSGKTVFLSFIAAQT
;
A
#
# COMPACT_ATOMS: atom_id res chain seq x y z
N MET A 1 6.06 15.34 1.68
CA MET A 1 6.39 13.94 1.39
C MET A 1 6.43 13.16 2.70
N VAL A 2 5.95 11.92 2.68
CA VAL A 2 6.12 10.94 3.76
C VAL A 2 7.00 9.81 3.23
N ALA A 3 7.95 9.33 4.02
CA ALA A 3 8.82 8.21 3.67
C ALA A 3 8.85 7.17 4.80
N ILE A 4 9.15 5.92 4.45
CA ILE A 4 9.35 4.86 5.44
C ILE A 4 10.75 4.98 6.02
N ARG A 5 10.84 5.00 7.34
CA ARG A 5 12.10 4.93 8.09
C ARG A 5 12.42 3.49 8.47
N GLU A 6 11.46 2.77 9.05
CA GLU A 6 11.60 1.36 9.42
C GLU A 6 10.31 0.60 9.07
N TYR A 7 10.48 -0.60 8.52
CA TYR A 7 9.40 -1.50 8.14
C TYR A 7 8.88 -2.28 9.36
N PRO A 8 7.60 -2.74 9.33
CA PRO A 8 7.06 -3.56 10.39
C PRO A 8 7.76 -4.93 10.46
N ALA A 9 7.72 -5.54 11.65
CA ALA A 9 8.33 -6.85 11.90
C ALA A 9 7.73 -7.99 11.06
N GLN A 10 6.48 -7.84 10.59
CA GLN A 10 5.81 -8.80 9.74
C GLN A 10 5.20 -8.13 8.51
N THR A 11 5.26 -8.84 7.40
CA THR A 11 4.74 -8.39 6.11
C THR A 11 3.87 -9.48 5.50
N GLY A 12 2.75 -9.10 4.90
CA GLY A 12 1.87 -10.03 4.19
C GLY A 12 0.98 -9.32 3.18
N PRO A 13 0.19 -10.06 2.39
CA PRO A 13 -0.73 -9.46 1.43
C PRO A 13 -1.63 -8.42 2.09
N GLY A 14 -1.73 -7.25 1.47
CA GLY A 14 -2.50 -6.12 1.96
C GLY A 14 -1.84 -5.35 3.10
N SER A 15 -0.52 -5.40 3.23
CA SER A 15 0.24 -4.66 4.26
C SER A 15 -0.03 -3.15 4.23
N PHE A 16 -0.31 -2.58 3.05
CA PHE A 16 -0.58 -1.16 2.86
C PHE A 16 -2.01 -0.83 2.38
N ASP A 17 -2.94 -1.79 2.45
CA ASP A 17 -4.33 -1.58 1.99
C ASP A 17 -5.09 -0.52 2.79
N ASN A 18 -4.63 -0.22 4.00
CA ASN A 18 -5.23 0.83 4.81
C ASN A 18 -4.95 2.24 4.26
N LEU A 19 -3.89 2.42 3.46
CA LEU A 19 -3.69 3.66 2.70
C LEU A 19 -4.87 3.92 1.76
N LEU A 20 -5.49 2.88 1.21
CA LEU A 20 -6.67 3.02 0.34
C LEU A 20 -7.89 3.57 1.10
N ARG A 21 -7.89 3.63 2.43
CA ARG A 21 -8.99 4.19 3.24
C ARG A 21 -8.70 5.61 3.73
N VAL A 22 -7.54 6.17 3.41
CA VAL A 22 -7.18 7.54 3.80
C VAL A 22 -8.07 8.50 3.02
N PRO A 23 -8.84 9.39 3.69
CA PRO A 23 -9.80 10.28 3.05
C PRO A 23 -9.14 11.53 2.44
N HIS A 24 -8.00 11.33 1.78
CA HIS A 24 -7.20 12.40 1.17
C HIS A 24 -6.52 11.90 -0.10
N GLU A 25 -6.26 12.82 -1.02
CA GLU A 25 -5.53 12.52 -2.24
C GLU A 25 -4.03 12.34 -1.94
N PHE A 26 -3.43 11.28 -2.47
CA PHE A 26 -1.99 11.06 -2.38
C PHE A 26 -1.50 10.18 -3.54
N ILE A 27 -0.19 10.23 -3.79
CA ILE A 27 0.51 9.30 -4.68
C ILE A 27 1.43 8.44 -3.82
N ALA A 28 1.26 7.12 -3.86
CA ALA A 28 2.18 6.17 -3.24
C ALA A 28 3.09 5.58 -4.32
N ALA A 29 4.40 5.74 -4.15
CA ALA A 29 5.39 5.20 -5.06
C ALA A 29 6.26 4.17 -4.33
N GLN A 30 6.49 3.03 -4.97
CA GLN A 30 7.39 2.00 -4.50
C GLN A 30 8.39 1.62 -5.58
N SER A 31 9.62 1.32 -5.19
CA SER A 31 10.66 0.82 -6.07
C SER A 31 11.43 -0.31 -5.41
N PHE A 32 11.81 -1.32 -6.18
CA PHE A 32 12.61 -2.46 -5.71
C PHE A 32 13.75 -2.71 -6.70
N ALA A 33 14.98 -2.42 -6.28
CA ALA A 33 16.19 -2.64 -7.07
C ALA A 33 16.91 -3.89 -6.55
N ILE A 34 16.97 -4.93 -7.38
CA ILE A 34 17.59 -6.21 -7.00
C ILE A 34 19.08 -6.00 -6.71
N VAL A 35 19.55 -6.58 -5.62
CA VAL A 35 20.97 -6.58 -5.22
C VAL A 35 21.59 -7.92 -5.58
N ASP A 36 22.85 -7.89 -6.04
CA ASP A 36 23.59 -9.11 -6.34
C ASP A 36 23.72 -10.00 -5.10
N ARG A 37 23.51 -11.31 -5.27
CA ARG A 37 23.53 -12.28 -4.17
C ARG A 37 24.79 -12.20 -3.27
N PRO A 38 26.02 -12.08 -3.80
CA PRO A 38 27.20 -11.94 -2.95
C PRO A 38 27.20 -10.67 -2.11
N GLU A 39 26.60 -9.59 -2.60
CA GLU A 39 26.53 -8.32 -1.87
C GLU A 39 25.44 -8.36 -0.79
N ALA A 40 24.28 -8.93 -1.11
CA ALA A 40 23.24 -9.19 -0.12
C ALA A 40 23.76 -10.09 1.02
N ALA A 41 24.52 -11.15 0.70
CA ALA A 41 25.10 -12.05 1.69
C ALA A 41 26.07 -11.31 2.64
N LYS A 42 26.95 -10.47 2.11
CA LYS A 42 27.87 -9.65 2.92
C LYS A 42 27.11 -8.72 3.87
N GLN A 43 26.00 -8.15 3.43
CA GLN A 43 25.21 -7.24 4.25
C GLN A 43 24.46 -7.97 5.35
N ILE A 44 23.86 -9.13 5.05
CA ILE A 44 23.25 -10.00 6.07
C ILE A 44 24.32 -10.40 7.09
N ASP A 45 25.45 -10.96 6.66
CA ASP A 45 26.56 -11.35 7.53
C ASP A 45 27.06 -10.19 8.41
N ARG A 46 27.09 -8.97 7.87
CA ARG A 46 27.48 -7.76 8.62
C ARG A 46 26.46 -7.44 9.71
N VAL A 47 25.17 -7.50 9.42
CA VAL A 47 24.11 -7.23 10.40
C VAL A 47 24.05 -8.34 11.45
N SER A 48 24.17 -9.62 11.06
CA SER A 48 24.27 -10.75 12.00
C SER A 48 25.38 -10.54 13.02
N ARG A 49 26.59 -10.18 12.58
CA ARG A 49 27.70 -9.88 13.49
C ARG A 49 27.42 -8.69 14.41
N GLN A 50 26.65 -7.69 13.97
CA GLN A 50 26.29 -6.55 14.81
C GLN A 50 25.30 -6.97 15.90
N VAL A 51 24.31 -7.81 15.55
CA VAL A 51 23.33 -8.37 16.49
C VAL A 51 24.02 -9.28 17.51
N ASP A 52 24.91 -10.17 17.06
CA ASP A 52 25.68 -11.07 17.94
C ASP A 52 26.56 -10.36 18.96
N MET A 53 27.05 -9.17 18.61
CA MET A 53 27.89 -8.34 19.49
C MET A 53 27.08 -7.38 20.38
N SER A 54 25.75 -7.41 20.28
CA SER A 54 24.83 -6.59 21.06
C SER A 54 24.10 -7.42 22.11
N ASP A 55 23.28 -6.78 22.94
CA ASP A 55 22.43 -7.46 23.93
C ASP A 55 21.29 -8.28 23.27
N GLU A 56 21.16 -8.23 21.94
CA GLU A 56 20.19 -9.01 21.14
C GLU A 56 20.74 -10.36 20.64
N ALA A 57 21.93 -10.78 21.09
CA ALA A 57 22.48 -12.09 20.74
C ALA A 57 21.53 -13.22 21.14
N GLY A 58 21.20 -14.10 20.20
CA GLY A 58 20.23 -15.20 20.42
C GLY A 58 18.77 -14.75 20.52
N SER A 59 18.46 -13.51 20.15
CA SER A 59 17.08 -13.04 20.00
C SER A 59 16.42 -13.58 18.73
N ILE A 60 15.12 -13.33 18.59
CA ILE A 60 14.38 -13.62 17.36
C ILE A 60 14.93 -12.86 16.14
N VAL A 61 15.61 -11.73 16.36
CA VAL A 61 16.26 -10.96 15.28
C VAL A 61 17.46 -11.74 14.74
N ALA A 62 18.23 -12.39 15.61
CA ALA A 62 19.33 -13.26 15.20
C ALA A 62 18.82 -14.48 14.41
N GLU A 63 17.76 -15.12 14.89
CA GLU A 63 17.10 -16.24 14.19
C GLU A 63 16.59 -15.82 12.80
N HIS A 64 15.91 -14.68 12.69
CA HIS A 64 15.45 -14.17 11.39
C HIS A 64 16.61 -13.83 10.43
N LEU A 65 17.78 -13.44 10.94
CA LEU A 65 18.96 -13.20 10.10
C LEU A 65 19.59 -14.49 9.60
N ASP A 66 19.57 -15.56 10.39
CA ASP A 66 19.99 -16.90 9.97
C ASP A 66 19.04 -17.44 8.89
N ASP A 67 17.72 -17.33 9.10
CA ASP A 67 16.71 -17.68 8.11
C ASP A 67 16.91 -16.89 6.80
N ALA A 68 17.13 -15.56 6.92
CA ALA A 68 17.36 -14.69 5.78
C ALA A 68 18.58 -15.13 4.95
N ARG A 69 19.65 -15.56 5.63
CA ARG A 69 20.87 -16.06 5.01
C ARG A 69 20.64 -17.38 4.29
N ASP A 70 19.93 -18.32 4.92
CA ASP A 70 19.63 -19.62 4.35
C ASP A 70 18.71 -19.50 3.12
N GLU A 71 17.68 -18.66 3.20
CA GLU A 71 16.80 -18.35 2.06
C GLU A 71 17.57 -17.77 0.85
N LEU A 72 18.54 -16.88 1.11
CA LEU A 72 19.39 -16.29 0.07
C LEU A 72 20.30 -17.35 -0.58
N LEU A 73 20.89 -18.24 0.22
CA LEU A 73 21.78 -19.30 -0.26
C LEU A 73 21.02 -20.38 -1.04
N ALA A 74 19.84 -20.77 -0.54
CA ALA A 74 18.93 -21.70 -1.19
C ALA A 74 18.25 -21.10 -2.43
N SER A 75 18.38 -19.79 -2.66
CA SER A 75 17.73 -19.06 -3.76
C SER A 75 16.19 -19.11 -3.70
N GLU A 76 15.64 -19.18 -2.48
CA GLU A 76 14.20 -19.10 -2.24
C GLU A 76 13.67 -17.66 -2.28
N ALA A 77 14.53 -16.70 -1.97
CA ALA A 77 14.24 -15.29 -2.06
C ALA A 77 15.42 -14.53 -2.67
N ILE A 78 15.11 -13.47 -3.41
CA ILE A 78 16.10 -12.46 -3.82
C ILE A 78 15.98 -11.27 -2.87
N TYR A 79 17.06 -10.52 -2.71
CA TYR A 79 17.07 -9.31 -1.90
C TYR A 79 17.22 -8.09 -2.78
N GLY A 80 16.64 -7.00 -2.35
CA GLY A 80 16.68 -5.75 -3.10
C GLY A 80 16.55 -4.54 -2.19
N GLU A 81 17.07 -3.42 -2.68
CA GLU A 81 16.85 -2.11 -2.10
C GLU A 81 15.41 -1.68 -2.41
N HIS A 82 14.58 -1.66 -1.37
CA HIS A 82 13.23 -1.16 -1.43
C HIS A 82 13.15 0.27 -0.93
N HIS A 83 12.31 1.04 -1.58
CA HIS A 83 11.98 2.41 -1.23
C HIS A 83 10.49 2.61 -1.41
N MET A 84 9.90 3.35 -0.47
CA MET A 84 8.51 3.79 -0.54
C MET A 84 8.37 5.21 -0.05
N THR A 85 7.67 6.02 -0.84
CA THR A 85 7.24 7.37 -0.50
C THR A 85 5.75 7.54 -0.73
N VAL A 86 5.14 8.42 0.07
CA VAL A 86 3.77 8.88 -0.10
C VAL A 86 3.78 10.40 -0.25
N MET A 87 3.38 10.87 -1.43
CA MET A 87 3.19 12.28 -1.73
C MET A 87 1.75 12.67 -1.43
N CYS A 88 1.53 13.29 -0.27
CA CYS A 88 0.22 13.82 0.10
C CYS A 88 -0.09 15.10 -0.68
N LEU A 89 -1.31 15.17 -1.23
CA LEU A 89 -1.80 16.26 -2.06
C LEU A 89 -2.89 17.05 -1.32
N GLY A 90 -3.05 18.31 -1.70
CA GLY A 90 -4.05 19.21 -1.13
C GLY A 90 -4.04 20.55 -1.84
N ARG A 91 -5.17 21.26 -1.82
CA ARG A 91 -5.36 22.57 -2.45
C ARG A 91 -4.71 23.70 -1.66
N ASP A 92 -4.49 23.48 -0.37
CA ASP A 92 -3.76 24.39 0.51
C ASP A 92 -2.90 23.61 1.53
N LEU A 93 -2.09 24.36 2.28
CA LEU A 93 -1.16 23.78 3.26
C LEU A 93 -1.87 23.08 4.42
N ALA A 94 -3.08 23.49 4.78
CA ALA A 94 -3.84 22.86 5.85
C ALA A 94 -4.35 21.49 5.42
N GLU A 95 -4.84 21.38 4.18
CA GLU A 95 -5.27 20.11 3.58
C GLU A 95 -4.09 19.14 3.41
N VAL A 96 -2.93 19.61 2.93
CA VAL A 96 -1.71 18.79 2.87
C VAL A 96 -1.29 18.32 4.27
N GLY A 97 -1.42 19.19 5.28
CA GLY A 97 -1.15 18.84 6.68
C GLY A 97 -2.05 17.72 7.18
N ALA A 98 -3.36 17.82 6.94
CA ALA A 98 -4.34 16.79 7.29
C ALA A 98 -4.06 15.46 6.56
N ALA A 99 -3.73 15.51 5.26
CA ALA A 99 -3.38 14.34 4.47
C ALA A 99 -2.13 13.63 5.01
N VAL A 100 -1.08 14.38 5.37
CA VAL A 100 0.13 13.82 6.00
C VAL A 100 -0.20 13.15 7.34
N THR A 101 -1.04 13.78 8.17
CA THR A 101 -1.48 13.20 9.45
C THR A 101 -2.27 11.90 9.24
N ALA A 102 -3.20 11.87 8.28
CA ALA A 102 -4.03 10.69 7.99
C ALA A 102 -3.21 9.53 7.41
N VAL A 103 -2.32 9.82 6.45
CA VAL A 103 -1.38 8.83 5.89
C VAL A 103 -0.46 8.30 6.99
N GLY A 104 0.06 9.19 7.82
CA GLY A 104 0.90 8.83 8.95
C GLY A 104 0.22 7.89 9.94
N ALA A 105 -1.02 8.21 10.32
CA ALA A 105 -1.84 7.34 11.18
C ALA A 105 -2.04 5.95 10.54
N ALA A 106 -2.35 5.89 9.25
CA ALA A 106 -2.47 4.61 8.54
C ALA A 106 -1.15 3.82 8.55
N LEU A 107 -0.01 4.45 8.32
CA LEU A 107 1.29 3.76 8.41
C LEU A 107 1.57 3.25 9.82
N THR A 108 1.29 4.06 10.85
CA THR A 108 1.45 3.69 12.26
C THR A 108 0.54 2.53 12.67
N ASP A 109 -0.69 2.45 12.17
CA ASP A 109 -1.61 1.31 12.41
C ASP A 109 -1.05 -0.02 11.89
N ARG A 110 -0.07 0.03 10.97
CA ARG A 110 0.66 -1.14 10.46
C ARG A 110 2.05 -1.27 11.05
N SER A 111 2.31 -0.62 12.18
CA SER A 111 3.61 -0.62 12.86
C SER A 111 4.77 -0.14 11.98
N VAL A 112 4.49 0.68 10.97
CA VAL A 112 5.51 1.31 10.14
C VAL A 112 5.98 2.57 10.84
N ILE A 113 7.31 2.69 11.01
CA ILE A 113 7.89 3.95 11.47
C ILE A 113 8.13 4.80 10.23
N TRP A 114 7.36 5.88 10.11
CA TRP A 114 7.41 6.81 9.00
C TRP A 114 7.98 8.15 9.43
N VAL A 115 8.39 8.94 8.46
CA VAL A 115 8.85 10.31 8.67
C VAL A 115 8.20 11.25 7.67
N ARG A 116 7.90 12.48 8.12
CA ARG A 116 7.61 13.59 7.25
C ARG A 116 8.94 14.16 6.76
N GLU A 117 9.16 14.12 5.45
CA GLU A 117 10.40 14.66 4.87
C GLU A 117 10.34 16.19 4.82
N ASP A 118 11.42 16.82 5.23
CA ASP A 118 11.69 18.24 5.17
C ASP A 118 12.81 18.53 4.16
N LEU A 119 14.06 18.23 4.51
CA LEU A 119 15.27 18.42 3.71
C LEU A 119 15.28 17.49 2.49
N ASN A 120 14.75 16.27 2.62
CA ASN A 120 14.67 15.33 1.51
C ASN A 120 13.38 15.47 0.70
N CYS A 121 12.54 16.49 0.93
CA CYS A 121 11.25 16.59 0.25
C CYS A 121 11.40 16.59 -1.29
N GLU A 122 12.38 17.34 -1.82
CA GLU A 122 12.69 17.36 -3.26
C GLU A 122 13.30 16.04 -3.76
N PRO A 123 14.38 15.49 -3.16
CA PRO A 123 14.88 14.17 -3.53
C PRO A 123 13.81 13.08 -3.52
N SER A 124 12.98 13.04 -2.46
CA SER A 124 11.86 12.09 -2.36
C SER A 124 10.85 12.26 -3.49
N PHE A 125 10.60 13.48 -3.97
CA PHE A 125 9.74 13.69 -5.14
C PHE A 125 10.34 13.04 -6.38
N TRP A 126 11.62 13.30 -6.67
CA TRP A 126 12.31 12.76 -7.85
C TRP A 126 12.49 11.25 -7.81
N ALA A 127 12.67 10.68 -6.61
CA ALA A 127 12.81 9.25 -6.37
C ALA A 127 11.56 8.43 -6.77
N GLN A 128 10.40 9.07 -6.96
CA GLN A 128 9.17 8.42 -7.43
C GLN A 128 9.28 7.99 -8.90
N LEU A 129 10.17 8.62 -9.68
CA LEU A 129 10.30 8.36 -11.11
C LEU A 129 11.18 7.12 -11.35
N PRO A 130 10.84 6.27 -12.33
CA PRO A 130 11.67 5.11 -12.69
C PRO A 130 13.11 5.51 -13.01
N GLY A 131 14.07 4.78 -12.47
CA GLY A 131 15.51 4.99 -12.73
C GLY A 131 16.18 6.06 -11.86
N ASN A 132 15.42 6.85 -11.10
CA ASN A 132 15.95 7.90 -10.23
C ASN A 132 16.44 7.39 -8.86
N PHE A 133 17.04 6.19 -8.82
CA PHE A 133 17.47 5.54 -7.58
C PHE A 133 18.49 6.38 -6.79
N GLY A 134 19.26 7.25 -7.46
CA GLY A 134 20.22 8.15 -6.80
C GLY A 134 19.59 9.20 -5.88
N TYR A 135 18.29 9.47 -6.02
CA TYR A 135 17.56 10.40 -5.14
C TYR A 135 16.92 9.73 -3.93
N ILE A 136 16.98 8.39 -3.84
CA ILE A 136 16.40 7.64 -2.72
C ILE A 136 17.25 7.87 -1.46
N ALA A 137 16.75 8.73 -0.58
CA ALA A 137 17.39 9.02 0.71
C ALA A 137 17.20 7.86 1.72
N ARG A 138 16.06 7.17 1.65
CA ARG A 138 15.69 6.09 2.58
C ARG A 138 15.40 4.82 1.79
N LYS A 139 16.42 3.98 1.69
CA LYS A 139 16.32 2.62 1.18
C LYS A 139 16.52 1.63 2.30
N ALA A 140 15.77 0.54 2.26
CA ALA A 140 15.98 -0.61 3.12
C ALA A 140 16.16 -1.85 2.27
N ILE A 141 16.99 -2.78 2.75
CA ILE A 141 17.16 -4.06 2.07
C ILE A 141 16.14 -5.02 2.63
N ILE A 142 15.29 -5.51 1.75
CA ILE A 142 14.23 -6.45 2.09
C ILE A 142 14.26 -7.63 1.11
N SER A 143 13.70 -8.75 1.53
CA SER A 143 13.51 -9.89 0.64
C SER A 143 12.39 -9.63 -0.38
N SER A 144 12.40 -10.36 -1.49
CA SER A 144 11.31 -10.38 -2.46
C SER A 144 9.99 -10.86 -1.85
N LYS A 145 10.05 -11.71 -0.81
CA LYS A 145 8.87 -12.15 -0.05
C LYS A 145 8.23 -10.96 0.68
N ASN A 146 9.02 -10.12 1.34
CA ASN A 146 8.52 -8.90 1.98
C ASN A 146 7.98 -7.90 0.96
N PHE A 147 8.72 -7.69 -0.13
CA PHE A 147 8.29 -6.79 -1.20
C PHE A 147 6.95 -7.20 -1.83
N ALA A 148 6.72 -8.50 -2.03
CA ALA A 148 5.44 -9.03 -2.50
C ALA A 148 4.28 -8.73 -1.53
N GLY A 149 4.54 -8.76 -0.21
CA GLY A 149 3.56 -8.36 0.80
C GLY A 149 3.19 -6.87 0.73
N PHE A 150 4.14 -6.01 0.39
CA PHE A 150 3.90 -4.57 0.23
C PHE A 150 3.23 -4.19 -1.09
N THR A 151 3.44 -4.98 -2.14
CA THR A 151 2.96 -4.71 -3.50
C THR A 151 1.79 -5.62 -3.86
N SER A 152 0.75 -5.63 -3.03
CA SER A 152 -0.45 -6.45 -3.31
C SER A 152 -1.33 -5.88 -4.42
N LEU A 153 -1.13 -4.61 -4.81
CA LEU A 153 -1.86 -3.91 -5.87
C LEU A 153 -3.39 -4.02 -5.74
N HIS A 154 -3.86 -4.13 -4.50
CA HIS A 154 -5.27 -4.17 -4.21
C HIS A 154 -5.91 -2.81 -4.52
N ASN A 155 -7.17 -2.85 -4.92
CA ASN A 155 -8.00 -1.67 -5.07
C ASN A 155 -9.45 -2.05 -4.77
N TYR A 156 -10.27 -1.05 -4.45
CA TYR A 156 -11.70 -1.26 -4.33
C TYR A 156 -12.31 -1.49 -5.70
N PRO A 157 -13.36 -2.33 -5.80
CA PRO A 157 -14.10 -2.46 -7.04
C PRO A 157 -14.60 -1.09 -7.48
N SER A 158 -14.24 -0.67 -8.69
CA SER A 158 -14.74 0.57 -9.29
C SER A 158 -16.02 0.35 -10.10
N GLY A 159 -16.36 -0.91 -10.42
CA GLY A 159 -17.50 -1.20 -11.29
C GLY A 159 -17.20 -0.90 -12.76
N ARG A 160 -18.25 -0.63 -13.55
CA ARG A 160 -18.12 -0.32 -14.99
C ARG A 160 -18.90 0.95 -15.36
N PRO A 161 -18.23 2.07 -15.70
CA PRO A 161 -18.91 3.32 -16.03
C PRO A 161 -19.69 3.24 -17.34
N ASP A 162 -19.09 2.63 -18.37
CA ASP A 162 -19.61 2.61 -19.74
C ASP A 162 -19.46 1.23 -20.38
N GLY A 163 -20.08 1.04 -21.56
CA GLY A 163 -20.00 -0.20 -22.32
C GLY A 163 -20.73 -1.38 -21.68
N ASN A 164 -21.64 -1.10 -20.74
CA ASN A 164 -22.55 -2.11 -20.20
C ASN A 164 -23.66 -2.40 -21.23
N HIS A 165 -24.33 -3.54 -21.08
CA HIS A 165 -25.39 -3.92 -22.03
C HIS A 165 -26.57 -2.95 -21.99
N TRP A 166 -26.84 -2.34 -20.83
CA TRP A 166 -27.90 -1.33 -20.66
C TRP A 166 -27.38 0.11 -20.86
N GLY A 167 -26.14 0.29 -21.32
CA GLY A 167 -25.53 1.61 -21.54
C GLY A 167 -24.60 2.04 -20.40
N PRO A 168 -24.67 3.30 -19.93
CA PRO A 168 -23.90 3.77 -18.78
C PRO A 168 -24.24 3.01 -17.49
N ALA A 169 -23.43 3.20 -16.45
CA ALA A 169 -23.72 2.68 -15.12
C ALA A 169 -25.07 3.21 -14.61
N ILE A 170 -25.84 2.33 -13.96
CA ILE A 170 -27.17 2.66 -13.43
C ILE A 170 -27.08 3.80 -12.40
N SER A 171 -26.03 3.79 -11.57
CA SER A 171 -25.75 4.87 -10.63
C SER A 171 -24.28 4.82 -10.21
N VAL A 172 -23.81 5.88 -9.57
CA VAL A 172 -22.56 5.90 -8.83
C VAL A 172 -22.85 5.82 -7.34
N PHE A 173 -22.17 4.92 -6.63
CA PHE A 173 -22.14 4.87 -5.17
C PHE A 173 -20.73 5.16 -4.66
N GLU A 174 -20.62 5.46 -3.37
CA GLU A 174 -19.33 5.64 -2.70
C GLU A 174 -18.86 4.31 -2.10
N THR A 175 -17.61 3.93 -2.37
CA THR A 175 -16.98 2.78 -1.69
C THR A 175 -16.54 3.16 -0.28
N THR A 176 -16.15 2.18 0.54
CA THR A 176 -15.53 2.45 1.84
C THR A 176 -14.17 3.16 1.75
N SER A 177 -13.61 3.32 0.54
CA SER A 177 -12.43 4.17 0.26
C SER A 177 -12.77 5.57 -0.23
N GLN A 178 -14.03 5.98 -0.19
CA GLN A 178 -14.47 7.28 -0.72
C GLN A 178 -14.21 7.43 -2.23
N THR A 179 -14.11 6.30 -2.94
CA THR A 179 -13.99 6.28 -4.41
C THR A 179 -15.33 5.95 -5.06
N ALA A 180 -15.48 6.32 -6.33
CA ALA A 180 -16.68 6.04 -7.09
C ALA A 180 -16.80 4.53 -7.42
N TYR A 181 -17.98 3.98 -7.15
CA TYR A 181 -18.41 2.65 -7.59
C TYR A 181 -19.53 2.79 -8.62
N TYR A 182 -19.21 2.47 -9.88
CA TYR A 182 -20.14 2.45 -11.00
C TYR A 182 -21.02 1.21 -10.93
N TYR A 183 -22.17 1.37 -10.28
CA TYR A 183 -23.08 0.29 -9.93
C TYR A 183 -23.87 -0.22 -11.13
N ASN A 184 -23.84 -1.53 -11.32
CA ASN A 184 -24.64 -2.26 -12.29
C ASN A 184 -25.12 -3.56 -11.64
N HIS A 185 -26.43 -3.80 -11.59
CA HIS A 185 -26.97 -5.06 -11.08
C HIS A 185 -27.19 -6.11 -12.17
N HIS A 186 -27.10 -5.70 -13.44
CA HIS A 186 -27.32 -6.58 -14.57
C HIS A 186 -26.03 -7.27 -15.01
N VAL A 187 -26.17 -8.51 -15.48
CA VAL A 187 -25.13 -9.23 -16.22
C VAL A 187 -25.65 -9.47 -17.62
N ARG A 188 -25.05 -8.79 -18.60
CA ARG A 188 -25.61 -8.70 -19.96
C ARG A 188 -27.03 -8.14 -19.92
N ASP A 189 -28.00 -8.84 -20.49
CA ASP A 189 -29.41 -8.48 -20.54
C ASP A 189 -30.19 -8.81 -19.25
N ILE A 190 -29.60 -9.57 -18.33
CA ILE A 190 -30.30 -10.10 -17.15
C ILE A 190 -30.08 -9.20 -15.94
N GLY A 191 -31.14 -8.55 -15.44
CA GLY A 191 -31.14 -7.62 -14.32
C GLY A 191 -31.71 -8.14 -13.00
N ASN A 192 -31.65 -9.44 -12.72
CA ASN A 192 -32.22 -10.00 -11.49
C ASN A 192 -31.33 -9.68 -10.28
N PHE A 193 -31.91 -9.06 -9.25
CA PHE A 193 -31.24 -8.82 -7.96
C PHE A 193 -32.22 -8.92 -6.79
N THR A 194 -31.68 -9.14 -5.60
CA THR A 194 -32.46 -9.24 -4.35
C THR A 194 -31.92 -8.25 -3.34
N VAL A 195 -32.81 -7.55 -2.63
CA VAL A 195 -32.45 -6.62 -1.55
C VAL A 195 -32.95 -7.19 -0.22
N VAL A 196 -32.03 -7.42 0.72
CA VAL A 196 -32.32 -7.99 2.05
C VAL A 196 -31.85 -7.02 3.14
N GLY A 197 -32.60 -6.93 4.23
CA GLY A 197 -32.27 -6.07 5.38
C GLY A 197 -33.44 -5.89 6.34
N PRO A 198 -33.20 -5.51 7.61
CA PRO A 198 -34.25 -5.32 8.61
C PRO A 198 -35.16 -4.12 8.29
N THR A 199 -36.29 -4.00 8.97
CA THR A 199 -37.17 -2.81 8.86
C THR A 199 -36.40 -1.55 9.24
N GLY A 200 -36.55 -0.49 8.45
CA GLY A 200 -35.84 0.79 8.67
C GLY A 200 -34.44 0.88 8.02
N SER A 201 -33.92 -0.18 7.40
CA SER A 201 -32.58 -0.16 6.78
C SER A 201 -32.48 0.54 5.41
N GLY A 202 -33.52 1.27 4.98
CA GLY A 202 -33.52 2.00 3.71
C GLY A 202 -33.83 1.18 2.44
N LYS A 203 -34.27 -0.08 2.53
CA LYS A 203 -34.57 -0.93 1.35
C LYS A 203 -35.53 -0.29 0.35
N THR A 204 -36.63 0.29 0.83
CA THR A 204 -37.63 0.96 -0.02
C THR A 204 -37.02 2.16 -0.72
N VAL A 205 -36.22 2.96 0.00
CA VAL A 205 -35.52 4.12 -0.56
C VAL A 205 -34.56 3.68 -1.66
N PHE A 206 -33.76 2.63 -1.41
CA PHE A 206 -32.84 2.09 -2.41
C PHE A 206 -33.56 1.59 -3.67
N LEU A 207 -34.63 0.81 -3.52
CA LEU A 207 -35.39 0.29 -4.66
C LEU A 207 -36.06 1.43 -5.46
N SER A 208 -36.65 2.41 -4.78
CA SER A 208 -37.22 3.60 -5.42
C SER A 208 -36.16 4.43 -6.14
N PHE A 209 -34.97 4.57 -5.55
CA PHE A 209 -33.84 5.28 -6.16
C PHE A 209 -33.39 4.58 -7.45
N ILE A 210 -33.16 3.25 -7.42
CA ILE A 210 -32.76 2.48 -8.59
C ILE A 210 -33.83 2.52 -9.68
N ALA A 211 -35.11 2.40 -9.32
CA ALA A 211 -36.21 2.46 -10.29
C ALA A 211 -36.34 3.83 -10.99
N ALA A 212 -35.81 4.90 -10.38
CA ALA A 212 -35.82 6.24 -10.94
C ALA A 212 -34.60 6.54 -11.84
N GLN A 213 -33.59 5.65 -11.86
CA GLN A 213 -32.46 5.78 -12.79
C GLN A 213 -32.90 5.26 -14.16
N THR A 214 -33.24 6.18 -15.06
CA THR A 214 -33.61 5.90 -16.46
C THR A 214 -32.44 6.09 -17.41
#